data_AF-A0A378VK73-F1
#
_entry.id   AF-A0A378VK73-F1
#
_cell.length_a   1.000
_cell.length_b   1.000
_cell.length_c   1.000
_cell.angle_alpha   90.00
_cell.angle_beta   90.00
_cell.angle_gamma   90.00
#
_symmetry.space_group_name_H-M   'P 1'
#
loop_
_entity.id
_entity.type
_entity.pdbx_description
1 polymer ?
#
loop_
_entity_poly.entity_id
_entity_poly.type
_entity_poly.pdbx_seq_one_letter_code
_entity_poly.pdbx_strand_id
1 'polypeptide(L)' 'MTFTSIGTAKPVAEPEVKVNYTATEVADMVFMVTWAEPDGSTVTHVEDFNNAVVYTNITLPDHTFLNYKGTFTEVK' A
#
# COMPACT_ATOMS: atom_id res chain seq x y z
N MET A 1 -4.81 7.43 -7.00
CA MET A 1 -4.17 6.20 -7.54
C MET A 1 -5.24 5.13 -7.67
N THR A 2 -5.12 4.24 -8.66
CA THR A 2 -5.98 3.06 -8.79
C THR A 2 -5.13 1.84 -8.42
N PHE A 3 -5.60 1.05 -7.46
CA PHE A 3 -4.97 -0.23 -7.13
C PHE A 3 -5.81 -1.37 -7.70
N THR A 4 -5.15 -2.37 -8.27
CA THR A 4 -5.80 -3.60 -8.72
C THR A 4 -5.12 -4.79 -8.07
N SER A 5 -5.87 -5.55 -7.27
CA SER A 5 -5.35 -6.78 -6.68
C SER A 5 -5.38 -7.91 -7.72
N ILE A 6 -4.22 -8.53 -7.96
CA ILE A 6 -4.09 -9.72 -8.81
C ILE A 6 -3.66 -10.90 -7.92
N GLY A 7 -4.49 -11.95 -7.82
CA GLY A 7 -4.18 -13.13 -7.02
C GLY A 7 -5.41 -13.95 -6.60
N THR A 8 -5.15 -15.07 -5.92
CA THR A 8 -6.18 -15.97 -5.37
C THR A 8 -6.37 -15.83 -3.86
N ALA A 9 -5.56 -14.97 -3.21
CA ALA A 9 -5.70 -14.70 -1.78
C ALA A 9 -7.05 -14.00 -1.51
N LYS A 10 -7.63 -14.27 -0.34
CA LYS A 10 -8.87 -13.61 0.08
C LYS A 10 -8.62 -12.09 0.08
N PRO A 11 -9.44 -11.28 -0.63
CA PRO A 11 -9.27 -9.85 -0.64
C PRO A 11 -9.43 -9.29 0.77
N VAL A 12 -8.50 -8.43 1.17
CA VAL A 12 -8.59 -7.63 2.40
C VAL A 12 -9.31 -6.29 2.16
N ALA A 13 -9.56 -5.95 0.90
CA ALA A 13 -10.25 -4.74 0.43
C ALA A 13 -10.94 -5.01 -0.91
N GLU A 14 -11.69 -4.04 -1.44
CA GLU A 14 -12.27 -4.10 -2.79
C GLU A 14 -11.16 -4.24 -3.86
N PRO A 15 -11.37 -5.06 -4.90
CA PRO A 15 -10.32 -5.41 -5.87
C PRO A 15 -9.87 -4.26 -6.76
N GLU A 16 -10.72 -3.25 -6.97
CA GLU A 16 -10.38 -1.99 -7.60
C GLU A 16 -10.92 -0.84 -6.75
N VAL A 17 -10.04 0.04 -6.30
CA VAL A 17 -10.44 1.21 -5.50
C VAL A 17 -9.68 2.45 -5.94
N LYS A 18 -10.40 3.58 -6.01
CA LYS A 18 -9.82 4.89 -6.27
C LYS A 18 -9.66 5.63 -4.95
N VAL A 19 -8.41 5.93 -4.60
CA VAL A 19 -8.06 6.64 -3.37
C VAL A 19 -7.27 7.91 -3.65
N ASN A 20 -7.46 8.90 -2.77
CA ASN A 20 -6.56 10.04 -2.63
C ASN A 20 -5.42 9.62 -1.70
N TYR A 21 -4.19 9.83 -2.14
CA TYR A 21 -3.00 9.44 -1.40
C TYR A 21 -2.10 10.65 -1.17
N THR A 22 -1.25 10.54 -0.15
CA THR A 22 -0.14 11.46 0.08
C THR A 22 1.15 10.67 -0.03
N ALA A 23 2.08 11.18 -0.84
CA ALA A 23 3.44 10.65 -0.92
C ALA A 23 4.40 11.67 -0.33
N THR A 24 5.30 11.23 0.53
CA THR A 24 6.37 12.05 1.13
C THR A 24 7.68 11.32 0.96
N GLU A 25 8.65 11.96 0.32
CA GLU A 25 10.01 11.44 0.26
C GLU A 25 10.65 11.54 1.66
N VAL A 26 11.08 10.40 2.21
CA VAL A 26 11.66 10.32 3.56
C VAL A 26 13.16 10.04 3.54
N ALA A 27 13.67 9.56 2.41
CA ALA A 27 15.08 9.46 2.06
C ALA A 27 15.18 9.42 0.52
N ASP A 28 16.39 9.55 -0.03
CA ASP A 28 16.63 9.50 -1.48
C ASP A 28 16.01 8.24 -2.11
N MET A 29 15.05 8.46 -3.03
CA MET A 29 14.29 7.38 -3.70
C MET A 29 13.51 6.45 -2.75
N VAL A 30 13.20 6.91 -1.53
CA VAL A 30 12.35 6.20 -0.57
C VAL A 30 11.15 7.06 -0.20
N PHE A 31 9.97 6.55 -0.50
CA PHE A 31 8.71 7.28 -0.32
C PHE A 31 7.84 6.62 0.73
N MET A 32 7.36 7.41 1.69
CA MET A 32 6.25 7.02 2.52
C MET A 32 4.95 7.44 1.84
N VAL A 33 4.08 6.47 1.53
CA VAL A 33 2.81 6.70 0.83
C VAL A 33 1.66 6.28 1.74
N THR A 34 0.73 7.19 2.01
CA THR A 34 -0.39 6.94 2.93
C THR A 34 -1.73 7.26 2.30
N TRP A 35 -2.75 6.47 2.61
CA TRP A 35 -4.13 6.75 2.26
C TRP A 35 -5.10 6.08 3.24
N ALA A 36 -6.37 6.46 3.13
CA ALA A 36 -7.49 5.77 3.76
C ALA A 36 -8.38 5.16 2.67
N GLU A 37 -8.86 3.95 2.92
CA GLU A 37 -9.80 3.26 2.07
C GLU A 37 -11.26 3.61 2.43
N PRO A 38 -12.22 3.44 1.52
CA PRO A 38 -13.63 3.73 1.79
C PRO A 38 -14.24 2.91 2.93
N ASP A 39 -13.70 1.73 3.21
CA ASP A 39 -14.15 0.84 4.29
C ASP A 39 -13.65 1.27 5.69
N GLY A 40 -12.82 2.32 5.76
CA GLY A 40 -12.23 2.83 6.99
C GLY A 40 -10.83 2.26 7.30
N SER A 41 -10.33 1.32 6.49
CA SER A 41 -8.96 0.84 6.59
C SER A 41 -7.99 1.98 6.29
N THR A 42 -6.84 2.01 6.99
CA THR A 42 -5.75 2.95 6.70
C THR A 42 -4.53 2.19 6.25
N VAL A 43 -3.83 2.71 5.24
CA VAL A 43 -2.65 2.06 4.67
C VAL A 43 -1.48 3.02 4.68
N THR A 44 -0.31 2.49 5.08
CA THR A 44 0.98 3.15 4.96
C THR A 44 1.95 2.22 4.25
N HIS A 45 2.45 2.67 3.11
CA HIS A 45 3.58 2.08 2.42
C HIS A 45 4.87 2.81 2.75
N VAL A 46 5.96 2.06 2.83
CA VAL A 46 7.32 2.57 2.63
C VAL A 46 7.85 1.89 1.37
N GLU A 47 7.97 2.67 0.30
CA GLU A 47 8.37 2.23 -1.03
C GLU A 47 9.84 2.61 -1.23
N ASP A 48 10.71 1.61 -1.17
CA ASP A 48 12.15 1.75 -1.38
C ASP A 48 12.48 1.38 -2.83
N PHE A 49 12.63 2.40 -3.67
CA PHE A 49 12.95 2.23 -5.09
C PHE A 49 14.41 1.84 -5.33
N ASN A 50 15.31 2.08 -4.37
CA ASN A 50 16.71 1.64 -4.48
C ASN A 50 16.82 0.11 -4.43
N ASN A 51 15.97 -0.52 -3.60
CA ASN A 51 15.99 -1.97 -3.37
C ASN A 51 14.80 -2.70 -4.01
N ALA A 52 13.87 -1.99 -4.68
CA ALA A 52 12.65 -2.53 -5.24
C ALA A 52 11.78 -3.29 -4.23
N VAL A 53 11.66 -2.73 -3.01
CA VAL A 53 10.95 -3.32 -1.86
C VAL A 53 9.88 -2.38 -1.37
N VAL A 54 8.71 -2.93 -1.05
CA VAL A 54 7.64 -2.20 -0.34
C VAL A 54 7.36 -2.86 1.00
N TYR A 55 7.26 -2.04 2.04
CA TYR A 55 6.70 -2.42 3.33
C TYR A 55 5.30 -1.85 3.43
N THR A 56 4.32 -2.69 3.74
CA THR A 56 2.91 -2.30 3.82
C THR A 56 2.41 -2.50 5.23
N ASN A 57 1.81 -1.47 5.80
CA ASN A 57 1.14 -1.50 7.09
C ASN A 57 -0.31 -1.12 6.87
N ILE A 58 -1.23 -2.00 7.27
CA ILE A 58 -2.67 -1.79 7.16
C ILE A 58 -3.25 -1.83 8.56
N THR A 59 -4.05 -0.83 8.91
CA THR A 59 -4.91 -0.88 10.10
C THR A 59 -6.34 -1.06 9.63
N LEU A 60 -6.95 -2.20 9.97
CA LEU A 60 -8.34 -2.50 9.64
C LEU A 60 -9.31 -1.70 10.55
N PRO A 61 -10.61 -1.61 10.21
CA PRO A 61 -11.59 -0.89 11.03
C PRO A 61 -11.76 -1.46 12.45
N ASP A 62 -11.41 -2.74 12.65
CA ASP A 62 -11.43 -3.41 13.96
C ASP A 62 -10.12 -3.22 14.76
N HIS A 63 -9.24 -2.32 14.30
CA HIS A 63 -7.92 -2.02 14.85
C HIS A 63 -6.90 -3.17 14.76
N THR A 64 -7.18 -4.21 13.96
CA THR A 64 -6.18 -5.22 13.62
C THR A 64 -5.08 -4.60 12.76
N PHE A 65 -3.83 -4.90 13.10
CA PHE A 65 -2.66 -4.52 12.32
C PHE A 65 -2.23 -5.66 11.41
N LEU A 66 -2.08 -5.36 10.12
CA LEU A 66 -1.47 -6.26 9.14
C LEU A 66 -0.18 -5.62 8.64
N ASN A 67 0.90 -6.39 8.69
CA ASN A 67 2.22 -5.95 8.24
C ASN A 67 2.73 -6.91 7.17
N TYR A 68 3.03 -6.37 5.99
CA TYR A 68 3.52 -7.13 4.85
C TYR A 68 4.81 -6.53 4.31
N LYS A 69 5.57 -7.38 3.62
CA LYS A 69 6.73 -6.99 2.84
C LYS A 69 6.61 -7.65 1.46
N GLY A 70 6.82 -6.85 0.42
CA GLY A 70 6.81 -7.31 -0.96
C GLY A 70 7.95 -6.69 -1.74
N THR A 71 8.10 -7.15 -2.98
CA THR A 71 8.93 -6.52 -4.00
C THR A 71 8.04 -5.92 -5.07
N PHE A 72 8.48 -4.85 -5.72
CA PHE A 72 7.78 -4.29 -6.87
C PHE A 72 8.68 -4.21 -8.09
N THR A 73 8.06 -4.15 -9.26
CA THR A 73 8.74 -3.90 -10.52
C THR A 73 7.88 -2.95 -11.34
N GLU A 74 8.54 -2.14 -12.16
CA GLU A 74 7.83 -1.26 -13.09
C GLU A 74 7.08 -2.10 -14.12
N VAL A 75 5.78 -1.85 -14.25
CA VAL A 75 4.95 -2.46 -15.28
C VAL A 75 5.07 -1.60 -16.54
N LYS A 76 5.49 -2.21 -17.65
CA LYS A 76 5.59 -1.56 -18.96
C LYS A 76 4.28 -1.60 -19.72
#